data_AF-A0A3L7RTR5-F1
#
_entry.id   AF-A0A3L7RTR5-F1
#
_cell.length_a   1.000
_cell.length_b   1.000
_cell.length_c   1.000
_cell.angle_alpha   90.00
_cell.angle_beta   90.00
_cell.angle_gamma   90.00
#
_symmetry.space_group_name_H-M   'P 1'
#
loop_
_entity.id
_entity.type
_entity.pdbx_description
1 polymer ?
#
loop_
_entity_poly.entity_id
_entity_poly.type
_entity_poly.pdbx_seq_one_letter_code
_entity_poly.pdbx_strand_id
1 'polypeptide(L)'
;MPQETAGLSPENTGHSEPQRLPQVLGLFDAIMIVVGSIIGSGIFLKVSSIDSALEPYGFLAIIGTWLFVGIITLCGSLALAELGAMFPHAGGPYLYIREAYGRLPAFLWGWTEFWVVRTGSVGALACATVLYFNQVVPLSPVGQTSMAVLIIAGLAIVNLFSTRAGALVQGTATVSKVAFLVALIVLPFLFRSVDTANLQPMFQMPDQPGAAMGFLKALGIAMVAVLWPYDGWINLGPVAEDIKDPRRNVPRAMAIGLGIVIV
;
A
#
# COMPACT_ATOMS: atom_id res chain seq x y z
N MET A 1 39.65 -34.67 59.94
CA MET A 1 38.35 -34.90 59.28
C MET A 1 37.77 -33.52 58.98
N PRO A 2 37.80 -33.04 57.73
CA PRO A 2 37.44 -31.66 57.37
C PRO A 2 35.94 -31.48 57.13
N GLN A 3 35.49 -30.24 57.35
CA GLN A 3 34.12 -29.76 57.23
C GLN A 3 33.63 -29.73 55.77
N GLU A 4 32.43 -30.24 55.50
CA GLU A 4 31.71 -30.09 54.24
C GLU A 4 31.22 -28.65 54.06
N THR A 5 31.81 -27.94 53.10
CA THR A 5 31.24 -26.72 52.53
C THR A 5 30.22 -27.11 51.45
N ALA A 6 28.94 -26.92 51.76
CA ALA A 6 27.86 -27.01 50.77
C ALA A 6 28.06 -25.91 49.71
N GLY A 7 28.51 -26.31 48.53
CA GLY A 7 28.60 -25.44 47.35
C GLY A 7 27.21 -25.07 46.86
N LEU A 8 26.90 -23.78 46.88
CA LEU A 8 25.75 -23.20 46.19
C LEU A 8 25.93 -23.42 44.68
N SER A 9 25.02 -24.16 44.07
CA SER A 9 24.92 -24.30 42.62
C SER A 9 24.69 -22.93 41.97
N PRO A 10 25.37 -22.59 40.86
CA PRO A 10 25.13 -21.34 40.15
C PRO A 10 23.69 -21.32 39.62
N GLU A 11 22.95 -20.29 40.01
CA GLU A 11 21.62 -19.99 39.53
C GLU A 11 21.67 -19.77 38.01
N ASN A 12 21.09 -20.72 37.27
CA ASN A 12 20.95 -20.65 35.81
C ASN A 12 19.97 -19.51 35.49
N THR A 13 20.47 -18.28 35.42
CA THR A 13 19.73 -17.13 34.90
C THR A 13 19.68 -17.24 33.37
N GLY A 14 18.90 -18.21 32.90
CA GLY A 14 18.56 -18.40 31.50
C GLY A 14 17.84 -17.16 30.98
N HIS A 15 18.61 -16.17 30.55
CA HIS A 15 18.15 -15.14 29.64
C HIS A 15 17.91 -15.87 28.33
N SER A 16 16.66 -16.28 28.10
CA SER A 16 16.21 -16.72 26.80
C SER A 16 16.57 -15.64 25.80
N GLU A 17 17.56 -15.91 24.93
CA GLU A 17 17.83 -15.03 23.80
C GLU A 17 16.49 -14.78 23.08
N PRO A 18 16.17 -13.52 22.76
CA PRO A 18 14.92 -13.22 22.07
C PRO A 18 14.88 -14.06 20.79
N GLN A 19 13.89 -14.96 20.71
CA GLN A 19 13.69 -15.84 19.57
C GLN A 19 13.61 -14.98 18.31
N ARG A 20 14.69 -14.94 17.52
CA ARG A 20 14.69 -14.29 16.22
C ARG A 20 13.77 -15.07 15.30
N LEU A 21 12.80 -14.38 14.71
CA LEU A 21 11.95 -14.96 13.67
C LEU A 21 12.83 -15.50 12.52
N PRO A 22 12.50 -16.66 11.95
CA PRO A 22 13.26 -17.21 10.85
C PRO A 22 13.17 -16.30 9.61
N GLN A 23 14.31 -15.82 9.14
CA GLN A 23 14.42 -15.00 7.93
C GLN A 23 14.20 -15.84 6.66
N VAL A 24 12.94 -15.95 6.24
CA VAL A 24 12.53 -16.79 5.11
C VAL A 24 12.40 -16.02 3.79
N LEU A 25 12.19 -14.70 3.83
CA LEU A 25 11.93 -13.86 2.66
C LEU A 25 13.22 -13.29 2.05
N GLY A 26 13.39 -13.43 0.75
CA GLY A 26 14.47 -12.80 0.00
C GLY A 26 14.12 -11.37 -0.50
N LEU A 27 15.07 -10.75 -1.21
CA LEU A 27 14.85 -9.45 -1.84
C LEU A 27 13.71 -9.48 -2.86
N PHE A 28 13.63 -10.55 -3.66
CA PHE A 28 12.56 -10.71 -4.65
C PHE A 28 11.19 -10.75 -3.98
N ASP A 29 11.05 -11.54 -2.90
CA ASP A 29 9.80 -11.63 -2.15
C ASP A 29 9.41 -10.27 -1.56
N ALA A 30 10.39 -9.54 -1.01
CA ALA A 30 10.19 -8.19 -0.50
C ALA A 30 9.73 -7.19 -1.60
N ILE A 31 10.33 -7.24 -2.80
CA ILE A 31 9.89 -6.42 -3.94
C ILE A 31 8.45 -6.79 -4.34
N MET A 32 8.14 -8.07 -4.43
CA MET A 32 6.79 -8.54 -4.77
C MET A 32 5.75 -8.15 -3.72
N ILE A 33 6.12 -8.12 -2.43
CA ILE A 33 5.26 -7.59 -1.36
C ILE A 33 4.96 -6.10 -1.59
N VAL A 34 5.98 -5.29 -1.90
CA VAL A 34 5.80 -3.85 -2.17
C VAL A 34 4.92 -3.64 -3.39
N VAL A 35 5.27 -4.24 -4.53
CA VAL A 35 4.52 -4.11 -5.79
C VAL A 35 3.08 -4.62 -5.62
N GLY A 36 2.91 -5.80 -5.03
CA GLY A 36 1.60 -6.42 -4.83
C GLY A 36 0.71 -5.69 -3.83
N SER A 37 1.31 -4.98 -2.87
CA SER A 37 0.59 -4.13 -1.90
C SER A 37 0.15 -2.80 -2.50
N ILE A 38 0.99 -2.18 -3.34
CA ILE A 38 0.68 -0.89 -3.98
C ILE A 38 -0.33 -1.06 -5.11
N ILE A 39 -0.14 -2.07 -5.98
CA ILE A 39 -1.10 -2.36 -7.04
C ILE A 39 -2.40 -2.82 -6.38
N GLY A 40 -3.37 -1.91 -6.23
CA GLY A 40 -4.60 -2.16 -5.50
C GLY A 40 -5.83 -1.62 -6.22
N SER A 41 -6.86 -1.34 -5.44
CA SER A 41 -8.10 -0.74 -5.96
C SER A 41 -7.91 0.66 -6.52
N GLY A 42 -6.86 1.37 -6.10
CA GLY A 42 -6.61 2.77 -6.44
C GLY A 42 -6.55 3.00 -7.95
N ILE A 43 -5.84 2.15 -8.68
CA ILE A 43 -5.72 2.29 -10.15
C ILE A 43 -7.07 2.11 -10.86
N PHE A 44 -7.98 1.31 -10.31
CA PHE A 44 -9.29 1.10 -10.91
C PHE A 44 -10.27 2.21 -10.56
N LEU A 45 -10.21 2.72 -9.32
CA LEU A 45 -11.19 3.68 -8.79
C LEU A 45 -10.82 5.14 -9.08
N LYS A 46 -9.54 5.48 -9.00
CA LYS A 46 -9.10 6.88 -8.95
C LYS A 46 -8.75 7.43 -10.33
N VAL A 47 -8.42 6.58 -11.30
CA VAL A 47 -8.03 7.02 -12.66
C VAL A 47 -9.10 7.92 -13.28
N SER A 48 -10.38 7.53 -13.24
CA SER A 48 -11.47 8.36 -13.76
C SER A 48 -11.60 9.70 -13.01
N SER A 49 -11.44 9.72 -11.69
CA SER A 49 -11.50 10.98 -10.92
C SER A 49 -10.31 11.91 -11.21
N ILE A 50 -9.13 11.34 -11.45
CA ILE A 50 -7.92 12.09 -11.82
C ILE A 50 -8.07 12.66 -13.24
N ASP A 51 -8.53 11.83 -14.16
CA ASP A 51 -8.81 12.20 -15.55
C ASP A 51 -9.84 13.32 -15.61
N SER A 52 -11.02 13.17 -15.00
CA SER A 52 -12.03 14.23 -14.99
C SER A 52 -11.57 15.54 -14.34
N ALA A 53 -10.60 15.50 -13.41
CA ALA A 53 -10.05 16.70 -12.80
C ALA A 53 -9.03 17.40 -13.73
N LEU A 54 -8.26 16.64 -14.49
CA LEU A 54 -7.09 17.12 -15.23
C LEU A 54 -7.25 17.12 -16.75
N GLU A 55 -8.28 16.46 -17.30
CA GLU A 55 -8.63 16.42 -18.72
C GLU A 55 -8.65 17.83 -19.34
N PRO A 56 -9.24 18.88 -18.71
CA PRO A 56 -9.22 20.22 -19.27
C PRO A 56 -7.82 20.80 -19.46
N TYR A 57 -6.80 20.25 -18.80
CA TYR A 57 -5.40 20.71 -18.87
C TYR A 57 -4.49 19.82 -19.73
N GLY A 58 -5.04 18.73 -20.27
CA GLY A 58 -4.37 17.84 -21.22
C GLY A 58 -3.61 16.66 -20.59
N PHE A 59 -3.16 15.76 -21.46
CA PHE A 59 -2.57 14.47 -21.08
C PHE A 59 -1.33 14.59 -20.17
N LEU A 60 -0.47 15.58 -20.41
CA LEU A 60 0.73 15.81 -19.59
C LEU A 60 0.40 16.23 -18.17
N ALA A 61 -0.75 16.88 -17.92
CA ALA A 61 -1.17 17.18 -16.56
C ALA A 61 -1.49 15.90 -15.78
N ILE A 62 -2.16 14.94 -16.43
CA ILE A 62 -2.52 13.64 -15.84
C ILE A 62 -1.25 12.85 -15.51
N ILE A 63 -0.44 12.54 -16.53
CA ILE A 63 0.78 11.73 -16.35
C ILE A 63 1.81 12.46 -15.47
N GLY A 64 1.95 13.78 -15.63
CA GLY A 64 2.81 14.60 -14.79
C GLY A 64 2.42 14.53 -13.32
N THR A 65 1.14 14.46 -12.99
CA THR A 65 0.67 14.29 -11.60
C THR A 65 1.02 12.90 -11.07
N TRP A 66 0.82 11.83 -11.86
CA TRP A 66 1.22 10.47 -11.49
C TRP A 66 2.71 10.34 -11.21
N LEU A 67 3.55 10.93 -12.07
CA LEU A 67 5.00 10.94 -11.91
C LEU A 67 5.42 11.79 -10.71
N PHE A 68 4.86 12.99 -10.56
CA PHE A 68 5.22 13.90 -9.48
C PHE A 68 4.89 13.31 -8.10
N VAL A 69 3.67 12.78 -7.93
CA VAL A 69 3.29 12.10 -6.69
C VAL A 69 4.11 10.83 -6.49
N GLY A 70 4.36 10.06 -7.55
CA GLY A 70 5.22 8.87 -7.48
C GLY A 70 6.63 9.19 -6.98
N ILE A 71 7.24 10.28 -7.44
CA ILE A 71 8.55 10.76 -6.96
C ILE A 71 8.47 11.18 -5.49
N ILE A 72 7.42 11.90 -5.08
CA ILE A 72 7.21 12.27 -3.67
C ILE A 72 7.11 11.01 -2.80
N THR A 73 6.33 10.01 -3.23
CA THR A 73 6.19 8.74 -2.53
C THR A 73 7.51 7.99 -2.48
N LEU A 74 8.28 7.96 -3.57
CA LEU A 74 9.61 7.33 -3.60
C LEU A 74 10.54 7.99 -2.58
N CYS A 75 10.62 9.32 -2.56
CA CYS A 75 11.40 10.06 -1.56
C CYS A 75 10.97 9.71 -0.12
N GLY A 76 9.66 9.70 0.16
CA GLY A 76 9.13 9.31 1.47
C GLY A 76 9.47 7.86 1.85
N SER A 77 9.40 6.94 0.88
CA SER A 77 9.75 5.54 1.08
C SER A 77 11.23 5.34 1.36
N LEU A 78 12.12 6.09 0.71
CA LEU A 78 13.56 6.02 0.92
C LEU A 78 13.94 6.57 2.29
N ALA A 79 13.32 7.68 2.71
CA ALA A 79 13.50 8.20 4.06
C ALA A 79 13.05 7.18 5.13
N LEU A 80 11.92 6.50 4.91
CA LEU A 80 11.48 5.44 5.83
C LEU A 80 12.34 4.19 5.74
N ALA A 81 12.89 3.89 4.56
CA ALA A 81 13.79 2.76 4.37
C ALA A 81 15.08 2.91 5.17
N GLU A 82 15.64 4.12 5.27
CA GLU A 82 16.79 4.39 6.14
C GLU A 82 16.47 4.09 7.60
N LEU A 83 15.28 4.48 8.06
CA LEU A 83 14.78 4.13 9.40
C LEU A 83 14.59 2.62 9.56
N GLY A 84 14.07 1.92 8.54
CA GLY A 84 13.93 0.46 8.53
C GLY A 84 15.28 -0.27 8.57
N ALA A 85 16.32 0.28 7.94
CA ALA A 85 17.67 -0.24 8.03
C ALA A 85 18.32 0.03 9.40
N MET A 86 18.01 1.18 10.02
CA MET A 86 18.49 1.55 11.35
C MET A 86 17.83 0.71 12.47
N PHE A 87 16.52 0.45 12.33
CA PHE A 87 15.72 -0.33 13.26
C PHE A 87 15.16 -1.59 12.58
N PRO A 88 15.98 -2.63 12.37
CA PRO A 88 15.58 -3.87 11.67
C PRO A 88 14.75 -4.80 12.57
N HIS A 89 13.84 -4.22 13.35
CA HIS A 89 12.93 -4.93 14.25
C HIS A 89 11.49 -4.79 13.75
N ALA A 90 10.64 -5.74 14.13
CA ALA A 90 9.24 -5.74 13.82
C ALA A 90 8.57 -4.61 14.61
N GLY A 91 7.89 -3.73 13.88
CA GLY A 91 7.22 -2.58 14.48
C GLY A 91 6.99 -1.44 13.50
N GLY A 92 7.79 -1.36 12.43
CA GLY A 92 7.58 -0.39 11.35
C GLY A 92 7.48 1.06 11.87
N PRO A 93 6.57 1.88 11.32
CA PRO A 93 6.45 3.30 11.69
C PRO A 93 6.18 3.54 13.18
N TYR A 94 5.45 2.64 13.86
CA TYR A 94 5.20 2.74 15.29
C TYR A 94 6.51 2.80 16.08
N LEU A 95 7.44 1.90 15.76
CA LEU A 95 8.73 1.82 16.42
C LEU A 95 9.55 3.09 16.17
N TYR A 96 9.56 3.60 14.93
CA TYR A 96 10.33 4.79 14.57
C TYR A 96 9.81 6.03 15.30
N ILE A 97 8.49 6.20 15.36
CA ILE A 97 7.86 7.33 16.07
C ILE A 97 8.11 7.21 17.58
N ARG A 98 8.07 5.99 18.13
CA ARG A 98 8.34 5.75 19.56
C ARG A 98 9.75 6.14 19.93
N GLU A 99 10.73 5.81 19.10
CA GLU A 99 12.13 6.13 19.37
C GLU A 99 12.41 7.63 19.20
N ALA A 100 11.80 8.27 18.20
CA ALA A 100 12.02 9.70 17.92
C ALA A 100 11.27 10.65 18.89
N TYR A 101 10.04 10.30 19.28
CA TYR A 101 9.12 11.23 19.97
C TYR A 101 8.53 10.66 21.27
N GLY A 102 8.89 9.43 21.64
CA GLY A 102 8.41 8.78 22.86
C GLY A 102 7.05 8.09 22.72
N ARG A 103 6.51 7.65 23.87
CA ARG A 103 5.38 6.71 23.92
C ARG A 103 4.05 7.31 23.48
N LEU A 104 3.77 8.57 23.83
CA LEU A 104 2.47 9.19 23.53
C LEU A 104 2.24 9.39 22.02
N PRO A 105 3.17 9.99 21.25
CA PRO A 105 3.00 10.13 19.80
C PRO A 105 2.90 8.78 19.08
N ALA A 106 3.68 7.78 19.51
CA ALA A 106 3.58 6.43 18.97
C ALA A 106 2.23 5.77 19.26
N PHE A 107 1.71 5.94 20.48
CA PHE A 107 0.38 5.49 20.84
C PHE A 107 -0.70 6.16 19.98
N LEU A 108 -0.63 7.48 19.79
CA LEU A 108 -1.58 8.21 18.93
C LEU A 108 -1.50 7.74 17.48
N TRP A 109 -0.29 7.50 16.95
CA TRP A 109 -0.14 6.91 15.62
C TRP A 109 -0.82 5.55 15.54
N GLY A 110 -0.57 4.65 16.50
CA GLY A 110 -1.20 3.32 16.53
C GLY A 110 -2.72 3.39 16.68
N TRP A 111 -3.22 4.34 17.47
CA TRP A 111 -4.66 4.59 17.63
C TRP A 111 -5.31 5.04 16.32
N THR A 112 -4.70 6.03 15.63
CA THR A 112 -5.18 6.52 14.34
C THR A 112 -5.10 5.44 13.27
N GLU A 113 -3.98 4.72 13.23
CA GLU A 113 -3.76 3.64 12.28
C GLU A 113 -4.83 2.54 12.42
N PHE A 114 -5.13 2.14 13.66
CA PHE A 114 -6.10 1.09 13.94
C PHE A 114 -7.55 1.56 13.73
N TRP A 115 -7.97 2.65 14.38
CA TRP A 115 -9.37 3.06 14.43
C TRP A 115 -9.84 3.88 13.23
N VAL A 116 -8.92 4.52 12.51
CA VAL A 116 -9.26 5.45 11.42
C VAL A 116 -8.76 4.92 10.08
N VAL A 117 -7.46 4.64 9.96
CA VAL A 117 -6.84 4.34 8.66
C VAL A 117 -7.21 2.95 8.18
N ARG A 118 -6.95 1.89 8.97
CA ARG A 118 -7.20 0.50 8.55
C ARG A 118 -8.70 0.18 8.43
N THR A 119 -9.50 0.59 9.40
CA THR A 119 -10.96 0.43 9.39
C THR A 119 -11.59 1.18 8.21
N GLY A 120 -11.19 2.44 8.00
CA GLY A 120 -11.65 3.26 6.88
C GLY A 120 -11.27 2.64 5.53
N SER A 121 -10.06 2.10 5.42
CA SER A 121 -9.58 1.43 4.21
C SER A 121 -10.38 0.17 3.88
N VAL A 122 -10.63 -0.69 4.87
CA VAL A 122 -11.46 -1.89 4.69
C VAL A 122 -12.89 -1.52 4.26
N GLY A 123 -13.48 -0.50 4.90
CA GLY A 123 -14.80 0.01 4.52
C GLY A 123 -14.84 0.56 3.10
N ALA A 124 -13.87 1.40 2.74
CA ALA A 124 -13.76 1.98 1.40
C ALA A 124 -13.62 0.91 0.31
N LEU A 125 -12.81 -0.13 0.54
CA LEU A 125 -12.61 -1.24 -0.40
C LEU A 125 -13.88 -2.09 -0.56
N ALA A 126 -14.61 -2.34 0.52
CA ALA A 126 -15.88 -3.05 0.44
C ALA A 126 -16.92 -2.25 -0.35
N CYS A 127 -17.06 -0.95 -0.07
CA CYS A 127 -17.94 -0.06 -0.83
C CYS A 127 -17.55 0.02 -2.31
N ALA A 128 -16.25 0.07 -2.61
CA ALA A 128 -15.76 0.04 -3.99
C ALA A 128 -16.11 -1.25 -4.72
N THR A 129 -16.01 -2.40 -4.04
CA THR A 129 -16.40 -3.69 -4.61
C THR A 129 -17.89 -3.70 -4.93
N VAL A 130 -18.71 -3.18 -4.02
CA VAL A 130 -20.16 -3.04 -4.22
C VAL A 130 -20.48 -2.07 -5.36
N LEU A 131 -19.73 -0.97 -5.50
CA LEU A 131 -19.92 -0.01 -6.59
C LEU A 131 -19.79 -0.67 -7.96
N TYR A 132 -18.76 -1.50 -8.17
CA TYR A 132 -18.60 -2.24 -9.42
C TYR A 132 -19.65 -3.34 -9.58
N PHE A 133 -19.95 -4.09 -8.50
CA PHE A 133 -20.99 -5.13 -8.55
C PHE A 133 -22.36 -4.55 -8.94
N ASN A 134 -22.68 -3.37 -8.43
CA ASN A 134 -23.94 -2.67 -8.68
C ASN A 134 -24.11 -2.25 -10.16
N GLN A 135 -23.02 -2.16 -10.94
CA GLN A 135 -23.12 -1.93 -12.39
C GLN A 135 -23.65 -3.15 -13.15
N VAL A 136 -23.51 -4.35 -12.57
CA VAL A 136 -23.95 -5.62 -13.16
C VAL A 136 -25.29 -6.06 -12.57
N VAL A 137 -25.43 -5.95 -11.24
CA VAL A 137 -26.65 -6.32 -10.51
C VAL A 137 -27.06 -5.13 -9.65
N PRO A 138 -28.04 -4.32 -10.10
CA PRO A 138 -28.49 -3.16 -9.34
C PRO A 138 -29.10 -3.56 -7.99
N LEU A 139 -28.56 -2.98 -6.91
CA LEU A 139 -28.99 -3.17 -5.54
C LEU A 139 -29.58 -1.86 -5.00
N SER A 140 -30.56 -1.98 -4.10
CA SER A 140 -31.04 -0.85 -3.31
C SER A 140 -29.94 -0.30 -2.40
N PRO A 141 -30.04 0.94 -1.87
CA PRO A 141 -29.05 1.49 -0.94
C PRO A 141 -28.80 0.62 0.30
N VAL A 142 -29.85 -0.03 0.80
CA VAL A 142 -29.74 -1.01 1.90
C VAL A 142 -29.00 -2.25 1.42
N GLY A 143 -29.34 -2.78 0.23
CA GLY A 143 -28.66 -3.93 -0.35
C GLY A 143 -27.17 -3.70 -0.58
N GLN A 144 -26.77 -2.50 -1.00
CA GLN A 144 -25.36 -2.11 -1.15
C GLN A 144 -24.62 -2.13 0.19
N THR A 145 -25.19 -1.50 1.21
CA THR A 145 -24.62 -1.50 2.57
C THR A 145 -24.52 -2.92 3.15
N SER A 146 -25.58 -3.72 3.02
CA SER A 146 -25.58 -5.11 3.47
C SER A 146 -24.54 -5.95 2.75
N MET A 147 -24.37 -5.78 1.43
CA MET A 147 -23.34 -6.49 0.67
C MET A 147 -21.93 -6.11 1.14
N ALA A 148 -21.66 -4.82 1.36
CA ALA A 148 -20.35 -4.37 1.86
C ALA A 148 -20.03 -5.01 3.23
N VAL A 149 -21.00 -5.01 4.15
CA VAL A 149 -20.86 -5.67 5.47
C VAL A 149 -20.63 -7.17 5.33
N LEU A 150 -21.35 -7.84 4.44
CA LEU A 150 -21.20 -9.28 4.20
C LEU A 150 -19.83 -9.63 3.61
N ILE A 151 -19.30 -8.81 2.68
CA ILE A 151 -17.95 -8.97 2.13
C ILE A 151 -16.91 -8.88 3.26
N ILE A 152 -17.00 -7.85 4.11
CA ILE A 152 -16.07 -7.66 5.23
C ILE A 152 -16.17 -8.84 6.20
N ALA A 153 -17.38 -9.21 6.62
CA ALA A 153 -17.60 -10.31 7.56
C ALA A 153 -17.10 -11.65 6.98
N GLY A 154 -17.39 -11.93 5.71
CA GLY A 154 -16.95 -13.15 5.04
C GLY A 154 -15.42 -13.25 4.96
N LEU A 155 -14.75 -12.17 4.55
CA LEU A 155 -13.28 -12.12 4.52
C LEU A 155 -12.67 -12.22 5.92
N ALA A 156 -13.28 -11.58 6.92
CA ALA A 156 -12.85 -11.71 8.31
C ALA A 156 -12.96 -13.16 8.80
N ILE A 157 -14.10 -13.82 8.55
CA ILE A 157 -14.32 -15.24 8.88
C ILE A 157 -13.25 -16.12 8.22
N VAL A 158 -12.99 -15.94 6.92
CA VAL A 158 -11.95 -16.72 6.21
C VAL A 158 -10.58 -16.55 6.88
N ASN A 159 -10.20 -15.31 7.23
CA ASN A 159 -8.93 -15.05 7.89
C ASN A 159 -8.87 -15.60 9.33
N LEU A 160 -9.99 -15.64 10.05
CA LEU A 160 -10.06 -16.20 11.41
C LEU A 160 -9.91 -17.73 11.41
N PHE A 161 -10.48 -18.43 10.43
CA PHE A 161 -10.42 -19.89 10.37
C PHE A 161 -9.19 -20.44 9.64
N SER A 162 -8.66 -19.73 8.65
CA SER A 162 -7.49 -20.19 7.90
C SER A 162 -6.70 -19.05 7.27
N THR A 163 -5.52 -18.79 7.83
CA THR A 163 -4.52 -17.88 7.23
C THR A 163 -4.06 -18.37 5.86
N ARG A 164 -4.02 -19.69 5.62
CA ARG A 164 -3.69 -20.27 4.32
C ARG A 164 -4.77 -20.01 3.28
N ALA A 165 -6.05 -20.11 3.65
CA ALA A 165 -7.15 -19.74 2.75
C ALA A 165 -7.13 -18.23 2.45
N GLY A 166 -6.88 -17.40 3.47
CA GLY A 166 -6.68 -15.95 3.29
C GLY A 166 -5.56 -15.63 2.29
N ALA A 167 -4.40 -16.28 2.43
CA ALA A 167 -3.28 -16.13 1.50
C ALA A 167 -3.64 -16.57 0.06
N LEU A 168 -4.42 -17.64 -0.11
CA LEU A 168 -4.89 -18.09 -1.43
C LEU A 168 -5.86 -17.07 -2.07
N VAL A 169 -6.81 -16.54 -1.30
CA VAL A 169 -7.74 -15.49 -1.76
C VAL A 169 -6.97 -14.25 -2.19
N GLN A 170 -6.02 -13.79 -1.37
CA GLN A 170 -5.18 -12.64 -1.68
C GLN A 170 -4.31 -12.88 -2.92
N GLY A 171 -3.67 -14.05 -3.02
CA GLY A 171 -2.84 -14.42 -4.15
C GLY A 171 -3.64 -14.47 -5.45
N THR A 172 -4.81 -15.09 -5.43
CA THR A 172 -5.72 -15.16 -6.59
C THR A 172 -6.18 -13.76 -7.00
N ALA A 173 -6.61 -12.94 -6.05
CA ALA A 173 -7.00 -11.55 -6.34
C ALA A 173 -5.83 -10.74 -6.94
N THR A 174 -4.60 -11.01 -6.50
CA THR A 174 -3.39 -10.32 -6.97
C THR A 174 -3.02 -10.74 -8.39
N VAL A 175 -3.09 -12.04 -8.71
CA VAL A 175 -2.86 -12.51 -10.08
C VAL A 175 -3.95 -11.99 -11.01
N SER A 176 -5.22 -12.05 -10.60
CA SER A 176 -6.36 -11.57 -11.39
C SER A 176 -6.27 -10.08 -11.69
N LYS A 177 -5.96 -9.23 -10.70
CA LYS A 177 -5.85 -7.77 -10.91
C LYS A 177 -4.67 -7.41 -11.82
N VAL A 178 -3.52 -8.09 -11.66
CA VAL A 178 -2.34 -7.85 -12.50
C VAL A 178 -2.61 -8.32 -13.94
N ALA A 179 -3.19 -9.51 -14.12
CA ALA A 179 -3.57 -10.02 -15.44
C ALA A 179 -4.55 -9.08 -16.15
N PHE A 180 -5.52 -8.53 -15.42
CA PHE A 180 -6.46 -7.56 -15.94
C PHE A 180 -5.79 -6.25 -16.36
N LEU A 181 -4.84 -5.71 -15.57
CA LEU A 181 -4.05 -4.53 -15.96
C LEU A 181 -3.22 -4.77 -17.22
N VAL A 182 -2.55 -5.92 -17.31
CA VAL A 182 -1.79 -6.31 -18.51
C VAL A 182 -2.70 -6.39 -19.72
N ALA A 183 -3.91 -6.97 -19.57
CA ALA A 183 -4.89 -7.01 -20.65
C ALA A 183 -5.36 -5.59 -21.05
N LEU A 184 -5.64 -4.70 -20.10
CA LEU A 184 -6.01 -3.31 -20.40
C LEU A 184 -4.93 -2.57 -21.19
N ILE A 185 -3.66 -2.84 -20.90
CA ILE A 185 -2.53 -2.24 -21.63
C ILE A 185 -2.39 -2.85 -23.02
N VAL A 186 -2.47 -4.18 -23.16
CA VAL A 186 -2.08 -4.90 -24.39
C VAL A 186 -3.21 -4.98 -25.42
N LEU A 187 -4.47 -5.16 -24.99
CA LEU A 187 -5.60 -5.39 -25.90
C LEU A 187 -5.81 -4.25 -26.93
N PRO A 188 -5.71 -2.95 -26.57
CA PRO A 188 -5.84 -1.87 -27.54
C PRO A 188 -4.83 -1.98 -28.70
N PHE A 189 -3.59 -2.39 -28.43
CA PHE A 189 -2.56 -2.58 -29.45
C PHE A 189 -2.84 -3.80 -30.33
N LEU A 190 -3.30 -4.92 -29.72
CA LEU A 190 -3.63 -6.14 -30.46
C LEU A 190 -4.81 -5.93 -31.42
N PHE A 191 -5.84 -5.18 -31.01
CA PHE A 191 -7.01 -4.88 -31.83
C PHE A 191 -6.82 -3.65 -32.74
N ARG A 192 -5.64 -3.01 -32.71
CA ARG A 192 -5.35 -1.76 -33.42
C ARG A 192 -6.34 -0.63 -33.10
N SER A 193 -6.86 -0.61 -31.88
CA SER A 193 -7.76 0.42 -31.35
C SER A 193 -6.99 1.57 -30.66
N VAL A 194 -5.73 1.80 -31.07
CA VAL A 194 -4.88 2.86 -30.54
C VAL A 194 -4.98 4.07 -31.45
N ASP A 195 -5.43 5.20 -30.90
CA ASP A 195 -5.44 6.49 -31.59
C ASP A 195 -4.64 7.50 -30.78
N THR A 196 -3.61 8.07 -31.40
CA THR A 196 -2.77 9.12 -30.81
C THR A 196 -3.54 10.42 -30.59
N ALA A 197 -4.69 10.60 -31.23
CA ALA A 197 -5.59 11.72 -30.97
C ALA A 197 -6.08 11.72 -29.50
N ASN A 198 -6.16 10.55 -28.85
CA ASN A 198 -6.51 10.46 -27.42
C ASN A 198 -5.45 11.05 -26.48
N LEU A 199 -4.24 11.32 -26.97
CA LEU A 199 -3.18 12.00 -26.22
C LEU A 199 -3.28 13.53 -26.34
N GLN A 200 -4.14 14.02 -27.24
CA GLN A 200 -4.33 15.44 -27.46
C GLN A 200 -5.53 15.95 -26.67
N PRO A 201 -5.45 17.17 -26.11
CA PRO A 201 -4.28 18.05 -26.12
C PRO A 201 -3.19 17.55 -25.17
N MET A 202 -1.93 17.64 -25.58
CA MET A 202 -0.80 17.26 -24.70
C MET A 202 -0.75 18.14 -23.45
N PHE A 203 -0.92 19.45 -23.63
CA PHE A 203 -1.10 20.39 -22.55
C PHE A 203 -1.93 21.56 -23.07
N GLN A 204 -2.90 22.01 -22.29
CA GLN A 204 -3.65 23.23 -22.60
C GLN A 204 -4.02 23.96 -21.32
N MET A 205 -4.18 25.28 -21.43
CA MET A 205 -4.75 26.08 -20.37
C MET A 205 -6.10 26.59 -20.84
N PRO A 206 -7.21 26.31 -20.12
CA PRO A 206 -8.51 26.85 -20.47
C PRO A 206 -8.45 28.38 -20.55
N ASP A 207 -8.96 28.96 -21.63
CA ASP A 207 -8.99 30.41 -21.84
C ASP A 207 -10.14 31.04 -21.05
N GLN A 208 -9.94 31.12 -19.73
CA GLN A 208 -10.93 31.66 -18.79
C GLN A 208 -10.25 32.39 -17.62
N PRO A 209 -10.87 33.44 -17.08
CA PRO A 209 -10.36 34.13 -15.89
C PRO A 209 -10.13 33.14 -14.73
N GLY A 210 -8.95 33.21 -14.12
CA GLY A 210 -8.60 32.35 -12.99
C GLY A 210 -8.18 30.92 -13.36
N ALA A 211 -7.91 30.62 -14.64
CA ALA A 211 -7.46 29.30 -15.08
C ALA A 211 -6.29 28.76 -14.24
N ALA A 212 -5.28 29.59 -13.93
CA ALA A 212 -4.12 29.16 -13.12
C ALA A 212 -4.52 28.66 -11.72
N MET A 213 -5.45 29.36 -11.06
CA MET A 213 -5.99 28.92 -9.78
C MET A 213 -6.86 27.67 -9.93
N GLY A 214 -7.62 27.56 -11.02
CA GLY A 214 -8.37 26.35 -11.37
C GLY A 214 -7.46 25.14 -11.50
N PHE A 215 -6.32 25.30 -12.18
CA PHE A 215 -5.33 24.25 -12.36
C PHE A 215 -4.72 23.82 -11.03
N LEU A 216 -4.33 24.75 -10.18
CA LEU A 216 -3.80 24.44 -8.84
C LEU A 216 -4.80 23.66 -7.99
N LYS A 217 -6.10 24.01 -8.05
CA LYS A 217 -7.15 23.26 -7.36
C LYS A 217 -7.32 21.86 -7.93
N ALA A 218 -7.35 21.74 -9.26
CA ALA A 218 -7.46 20.45 -9.94
C ALA A 218 -6.27 19.54 -9.62
N LEU A 219 -5.05 20.08 -9.64
CA LEU A 219 -3.84 19.39 -9.21
C LEU A 219 -3.94 18.92 -7.76
N GLY A 220 -4.40 19.78 -6.84
CA GLY A 220 -4.58 19.39 -5.44
C GLY A 220 -5.53 18.19 -5.27
N ILE A 221 -6.68 18.20 -5.96
CA ILE A 221 -7.64 17.09 -5.95
C ILE A 221 -7.02 15.83 -6.55
N ALA A 222 -6.36 15.95 -7.70
CA ALA A 222 -5.73 14.84 -8.40
C ALA A 222 -4.58 14.24 -7.59
N MET A 223 -3.73 15.05 -6.96
CA MET A 223 -2.64 14.58 -6.09
C MET A 223 -3.17 13.77 -4.92
N VAL A 224 -4.22 14.24 -4.24
CA VAL A 224 -4.88 13.48 -3.16
C VAL A 224 -5.44 12.16 -3.69
N ALA A 225 -6.03 12.16 -4.90
CA ALA A 225 -6.53 10.96 -5.52
C ALA A 225 -5.42 9.97 -5.90
N VAL A 226 -4.25 10.44 -6.36
CA VAL A 226 -3.08 9.64 -6.76
C VAL A 226 -2.34 9.04 -5.55
N LEU A 227 -2.35 9.70 -4.39
CA LEU A 227 -1.73 9.16 -3.18
C LEU A 227 -2.31 7.80 -2.75
N TRP A 228 -3.59 7.55 -3.02
CA TRP A 228 -4.24 6.29 -2.67
C TRP A 228 -3.71 5.08 -3.47
N PRO A 229 -3.61 5.12 -4.82
CA PRO A 229 -2.94 4.09 -5.61
C PRO A 229 -1.48 3.82 -5.22
N TYR A 230 -0.77 4.80 -4.65
CA TYR A 230 0.62 4.64 -4.19
C TYR A 230 0.74 4.16 -2.74
N ASP A 231 -0.37 4.01 -2.01
CA ASP A 231 -0.36 3.46 -0.66
C ASP A 231 -0.05 1.96 -0.69
N GLY A 232 0.77 1.49 0.25
CA GLY A 232 1.08 0.05 0.40
C GLY A 232 2.54 -0.30 0.63
N TRP A 233 3.48 0.57 0.26
CA TRP A 233 4.92 0.36 0.50
C TRP A 233 5.27 0.24 1.99
N ILE A 234 4.49 0.88 2.86
CA ILE A 234 4.66 0.86 4.32
C ILE A 234 4.42 -0.53 4.94
N ASN A 235 3.69 -1.40 4.23
CA ASN A 235 3.39 -2.77 4.67
C ASN A 235 4.61 -3.71 4.65
N LEU A 236 5.75 -3.26 4.09
CA LEU A 236 6.99 -4.01 4.19
C LEU A 236 7.60 -3.95 5.60
N GLY A 237 7.37 -2.88 6.35
CA GLY A 237 7.94 -2.67 7.70
C GLY A 237 7.57 -3.77 8.71
N PRO A 238 6.30 -4.16 8.84
CA PRO A 238 5.88 -5.24 9.75
C PRO A 238 6.52 -6.60 9.48
N VAL A 239 6.91 -6.90 8.25
CA VAL A 239 7.55 -8.17 7.85
C VAL A 239 9.07 -8.06 7.71
N ALA A 240 9.65 -6.94 8.14
CA ALA A 240 11.08 -6.68 7.98
C ALA A 240 11.96 -7.71 8.70
N GLU A 241 11.52 -8.27 9.83
CA GLU A 241 12.28 -9.29 10.56
C GLU A 241 12.35 -10.64 9.83
N ASP A 242 11.38 -10.92 8.96
CA ASP A 242 11.33 -12.16 8.17
C ASP A 242 12.18 -12.06 6.89
N ILE A 243 12.70 -10.87 6.57
CA ILE A 243 13.52 -10.61 5.38
C ILE A 243 14.98 -10.91 5.69
N LYS A 244 15.62 -11.69 4.81
CA LYS A 244 17.06 -11.95 4.83
C LYS A 244 17.83 -10.65 4.63
N ASP A 245 18.83 -10.38 5.47
CA ASP A 245 19.62 -9.14 5.43
C ASP A 245 18.74 -7.87 5.31
N PRO A 246 17.86 -7.62 6.28
CA PRO A 246 16.81 -6.60 6.16
C PRO A 246 17.39 -5.19 6.03
N ARG A 247 18.57 -4.94 6.62
CA ARG A 247 19.31 -3.68 6.51
C ARG A 247 19.62 -3.30 5.06
N ARG A 248 19.85 -4.29 4.19
CA ARG A 248 20.10 -4.07 2.76
C ARG A 248 18.87 -4.28 1.91
N ASN A 249 18.06 -5.29 2.22
CA ASN A 249 16.98 -5.71 1.35
C ASN A 249 15.70 -4.90 1.53
N VAL A 250 15.41 -4.36 2.72
CA VAL A 250 14.24 -3.47 2.91
C VAL A 250 14.37 -2.19 2.07
N PRO A 251 15.49 -1.44 2.12
CA PRO A 251 15.64 -0.25 1.28
C PRO A 251 15.60 -0.54 -0.21
N ARG A 252 16.27 -1.62 -0.64
CA ARG A 252 16.27 -2.03 -2.05
C ARG A 252 14.88 -2.42 -2.52
N ALA A 253 14.11 -3.15 -1.69
CA ALA A 253 12.76 -3.54 -2.04
C ALA A 253 11.82 -2.35 -2.15
N MET A 254 11.89 -1.37 -1.25
CA MET A 254 11.10 -0.14 -1.34
C MET A 254 11.47 0.66 -2.60
N ALA A 255 12.76 0.87 -2.86
CA ALA A 255 13.22 1.64 -4.02
C ALA A 255 12.85 0.99 -5.36
N ILE A 256 13.17 -0.31 -5.51
CA ILE A 256 12.91 -1.05 -6.75
C ILE A 256 11.41 -1.26 -6.93
N GLY A 257 10.68 -1.63 -5.86
CA GLY A 257 9.25 -1.87 -5.91
C GLY A 257 8.46 -0.63 -6.32
N LEU A 258 8.75 0.54 -5.72
CA LEU A 258 8.13 1.80 -6.14
C LEU A 258 8.56 2.22 -7.55
N GLY A 259 9.84 2.05 -7.91
CA GLY A 259 10.31 2.32 -9.26
C GLY A 259 9.57 1.53 -10.33
N ILE A 260 9.26 0.25 -10.06
CA ILE A 260 8.46 -0.60 -10.95
C ILE A 260 7.01 -0.12 -11.05
N VAL A 261 6.43 0.42 -9.98
CA VAL A 261 5.02 0.88 -10.01
C VAL A 261 4.87 2.23 -10.72
N ILE A 262 5.89 3.09 -10.65
CA ILE A 262 5.87 4.43 -11.26
C ILE A 262 5.94 4.38 -12.79
N VAL A 263 6.61 3.36 -13.36
CA VAL A 263 6.90 3.21 -14.80
C VAL A 263 5.97 2.20 -15.44
#